data_AF-A0A1B6BIT9-F1
#
_entry.id   AF-A0A1B6BIT9-F1
#
_cell.length_a   1.000
_cell.length_b   1.000
_cell.length_c   1.000
_cell.angle_alpha   90.00
_cell.angle_beta   90.00
_cell.angle_gamma   90.00
#
_symmetry.space_group_name_H-M   'P 1'
#
loop_
_entity.id
_entity.type
_entity.pdbx_description
1 polymer ?
#
loop_
_entity_poly.entity_id
_entity_poly.type
_entity_poly.pdbx_seq_one_letter_code
_entity_poly.pdbx_strand_id
1 'polypeptide(L)'
;MNFMERRGSGFKKIKGDYRKEVNYKESLEPQFYSDNKSFWVTLYNLNYDVPIEKKEKVAIGDEKVAIGDEKVTIESINRKCENAGITNIMREHIIEFYQLAREGQIFGRKDIADYLNFSYANAGKVITAMKKAEIITTVEGKGKGKYLFSNTFISFDEIKVDNVNH
;
A
#
# COMPACT_ATOMS: atom_id res chain seq x y z
N MET A 1 19.55 40.38 10.90
CA MET A 1 19.93 39.80 12.20
C MET A 1 19.57 38.32 12.15
N ASN A 2 20.56 37.42 12.15
CA ASN A 2 20.33 35.97 12.31
C ASN A 2 20.39 35.68 13.81
N PHE A 3 19.23 35.51 14.45
CA PHE A 3 19.09 35.41 15.91
C PHE A 3 19.49 34.04 16.49
N MET A 4 19.88 33.09 15.64
CA MET A 4 20.37 31.79 16.08
C MET A 4 21.88 31.65 15.98
N GLU A 5 22.46 31.06 17.03
CA GLU A 5 23.89 30.90 17.18
C GLU A 5 24.51 30.12 16.02
N ARG A 6 25.45 30.77 15.31
CA ARG A 6 26.35 30.12 14.35
C ARG A 6 27.30 29.08 14.99
N ARG A 7 27.19 28.84 16.30
CA ARG A 7 28.05 27.94 17.09
C ARG A 7 27.40 26.60 17.46
N GLY A 8 26.20 26.30 16.96
CA GLY A 8 25.55 25.01 17.17
C GLY A 8 25.98 23.96 16.14
N SER A 9 26.69 22.91 16.58
CA SER A 9 26.95 21.71 15.76
C SER A 9 25.66 21.02 15.29
N GLY A 10 24.52 21.30 15.93
CA GLY A 10 23.22 20.70 15.65
C GLY A 10 22.70 20.94 14.24
N PHE A 11 22.72 22.18 13.73
CA PHE A 11 22.24 22.44 12.36
C PHE A 11 23.09 21.77 11.29
N LYS A 12 24.41 21.84 11.47
CA LYS A 12 25.37 21.18 10.58
C LYS A 12 25.22 19.67 10.64
N LYS A 13 24.91 19.12 11.83
CA LYS A 13 24.65 17.69 12.03
C LYS A 13 23.33 17.26 11.39
N ILE A 14 22.24 17.99 11.58
CA ILE A 14 20.94 17.69 10.96
C ILE A 14 21.07 17.72 9.44
N LYS A 15 21.63 18.78 8.85
CA LYS A 15 21.88 18.83 7.41
C LYS A 15 22.83 17.72 6.95
N GLY A 16 23.88 17.47 7.73
CA GLY A 16 24.90 16.46 7.42
C GLY A 16 24.34 15.05 7.41
N ASP A 17 23.52 14.69 8.39
CA ASP A 17 22.89 13.37 8.47
C ASP A 17 21.80 13.24 7.40
N TYR A 18 21.01 14.29 7.17
CA TYR A 18 19.98 14.30 6.14
C TYR A 18 20.55 14.19 4.70
N ARG A 19 21.74 14.74 4.44
CA ARG A 19 22.46 14.60 3.15
C ARG A 19 23.05 13.21 2.92
N LYS A 20 23.20 12.39 3.97
CA LYS A 20 23.73 11.02 3.86
C LYS A 20 22.65 10.01 3.49
N GLU A 21 21.38 10.39 3.61
CA GLU A 21 20.26 9.52 3.27
C GLU A 21 20.24 9.23 1.76
N VAL A 22 19.93 7.98 1.41
CA VAL A 22 20.05 7.45 0.04
C VAL A 22 19.24 8.24 -0.98
N ASN A 23 18.05 8.69 -0.58
CA ASN A 23 17.09 9.36 -1.46
C ASN A 23 17.17 10.89 -1.38
N TYR A 24 18.26 11.43 -0.81
CA TYR A 24 18.45 12.86 -0.70
C TYR A 24 18.55 13.53 -2.08
N LYS A 25 17.85 14.66 -2.24
CA LYS A 25 17.95 15.56 -3.39
C LYS A 25 18.18 16.97 -2.87
N GLU A 26 18.95 17.77 -3.60
CA GLU A 26 19.26 19.15 -3.19
C GLU A 26 17.98 20.01 -3.03
N SER A 27 16.96 19.75 -3.86
CA SER A 27 15.63 20.39 -3.76
C SER A 27 14.87 20.08 -2.47
N LEU A 28 15.29 19.06 -1.71
CA LEU A 28 14.68 18.63 -0.45
C LEU A 28 15.55 19.02 0.76
N GLU A 29 16.47 19.96 0.61
CA GLU A 29 17.33 20.37 1.72
C GLU A 29 16.53 20.93 2.92
N PRO A 30 16.86 20.53 4.16
CA PRO A 30 16.25 21.08 5.36
C PRO A 30 16.34 22.60 5.43
N GLN A 31 15.18 23.23 5.63
CA GLN A 31 15.06 24.68 5.76
C GLN A 31 14.88 25.06 7.22
N PHE A 32 15.66 26.04 7.67
CA PHE A 32 15.68 26.53 9.03
C PHE A 32 15.29 27.99 9.04
N TYR A 33 14.25 28.31 9.80
CA TYR A 33 13.76 29.67 9.95
C TYR A 33 13.78 30.04 11.42
N SER A 34 14.28 31.24 11.71
CA SER A 34 14.33 31.78 13.06
C SER A 34 14.13 33.28 13.03
N ASP A 35 13.29 33.76 13.92
CA ASP A 35 13.16 35.16 14.28
C ASP A 35 13.35 35.35 15.80
N ASN A 36 13.00 36.51 16.32
CA ASN A 36 13.13 36.84 17.74
C ASN A 36 12.08 36.18 18.65
N LYS A 37 11.06 35.53 18.10
CA LYS A 37 9.93 34.95 18.84
C LYS A 37 9.75 33.47 18.58
N SER A 38 10.31 32.94 17.50
CA SER A 38 9.97 31.61 17.01
C SER A 38 11.07 31.02 16.14
N PHE A 39 11.05 29.69 16.12
CA PHE A 39 11.94 28.87 15.32
C PHE A 39 11.17 27.67 14.80
N TRP A 40 11.37 27.37 13.51
CA TRP A 40 10.82 26.19 12.89
C TRP A 40 11.78 25.59 11.88
N VAL A 41 11.61 24.28 11.68
CA VAL A 41 12.40 23.48 10.74
C VAL A 41 11.44 22.76 9.81
N THR A 42 11.74 22.82 8.52
CA THR A 42 11.06 22.02 7.51
C THR A 42 11.97 20.86 7.11
N LEU A 43 11.55 19.64 7.43
CA LEU A 43 12.19 18.39 7.00
C LEU A 43 11.24 17.68 6.03
N TYR A 44 11.68 17.49 4.79
CA TYR A 44 10.91 16.73 3.81
C TYR A 44 11.04 15.23 4.10
N ASN A 45 10.08 14.42 3.64
CA ASN A 45 10.27 12.97 3.60
C ASN A 45 10.96 12.62 2.27
N LEU A 46 12.12 11.99 2.35
CA LEU A 46 12.95 11.65 1.19
C LEU A 46 12.43 10.42 0.42
N ASN A 47 11.47 9.69 0.98
CA ASN A 47 10.96 8.44 0.40
C ASN A 47 9.74 8.64 -0.51
N TYR A 48 9.35 9.88 -0.82
CA TYR A 48 8.36 10.13 -1.86
C TYR A 48 9.00 9.96 -3.24
N ASP A 49 8.30 9.30 -4.15
CA ASP A 49 8.73 9.04 -5.55
C ASP A 49 10.01 8.21 -5.70
N VAL A 50 10.40 7.48 -4.66
CA VAL A 50 11.43 6.45 -4.76
C VAL A 50 10.74 5.22 -5.34
N PRO A 51 11.16 4.70 -6.50
CA PRO A 51 10.70 3.40 -6.94
C PRO A 51 11.04 2.44 -5.81
N ILE A 52 10.03 1.81 -5.21
CA ILE A 52 10.27 0.69 -4.31
C ILE A 52 11.01 -0.32 -5.17
N GLU A 53 12.34 -0.39 -5.02
CA GLU A 53 13.08 -1.53 -5.53
C GLU A 53 12.40 -2.71 -4.86
N LYS A 54 11.58 -3.41 -5.65
CA LYS A 54 11.07 -4.74 -5.29
C LYS A 54 12.34 -5.50 -5.00
N LYS A 55 12.72 -5.59 -3.71
CA LYS A 55 13.81 -6.42 -3.23
C LYS A 55 13.72 -7.68 -4.05
N GLU A 56 14.76 -7.92 -4.84
CA GLU A 56 14.83 -9.06 -5.74
C GLU A 56 14.24 -10.24 -5.01
N LYS A 57 13.12 -10.74 -5.54
CA LYS A 57 12.56 -12.01 -5.14
C LYS A 57 13.71 -12.98 -5.33
N VAL A 58 14.33 -13.39 -4.22
CA VAL A 58 15.14 -14.60 -4.21
C VAL A 58 14.15 -15.70 -4.55
N ALA A 59 14.13 -16.04 -5.83
CA ALA A 59 13.38 -17.13 -6.39
C ALA A 59 13.93 -18.42 -5.78
N ILE A 60 13.12 -19.05 -4.93
CA ILE A 60 13.23 -20.48 -4.69
C ILE A 60 11.83 -21.04 -4.86
N GLY A 61 11.68 -21.85 -5.90
CA GLY A 61 10.61 -22.84 -6.02
C GLY A 61 9.44 -22.42 -6.89
N ASP A 62 9.54 -22.80 -8.15
CA ASP A 62 8.48 -23.23 -9.07
C ASP A 62 7.02 -22.97 -8.66
N GLU A 63 6.34 -22.11 -9.41
CA GLU A 63 5.33 -22.61 -10.36
C GLU A 63 5.01 -21.54 -11.41
N LYS A 64 5.22 -21.93 -12.67
CA LYS A 64 4.68 -21.26 -13.86
C LYS A 64 3.16 -21.34 -13.81
N VAL A 65 2.52 -20.22 -14.17
CA VAL A 65 1.18 -19.98 -14.77
C VAL A 65 0.65 -18.67 -14.11
N ALA A 66 -0.15 -17.86 -14.83
CA ALA A 66 -0.94 -16.72 -14.32
C ALA A 66 -0.46 -15.25 -14.49
N ILE A 67 0.39 -14.89 -15.46
CA ILE A 67 0.60 -13.45 -15.78
C ILE A 67 -0.69 -12.80 -16.35
N GLY A 68 -1.51 -13.57 -17.07
CA GLY A 68 -2.81 -13.11 -17.57
C GLY A 68 -3.85 -12.93 -16.47
N ASP A 69 -3.92 -13.88 -15.53
CA ASP A 69 -4.95 -13.91 -14.49
C ASP A 69 -4.73 -12.84 -13.41
N GLU A 70 -3.47 -12.51 -13.10
CA GLU A 70 -3.15 -11.44 -12.15
C GLU A 70 -3.64 -10.06 -12.66
N LYS A 71 -3.40 -9.75 -13.94
CA LYS A 71 -3.84 -8.47 -14.53
C LYS A 71 -5.36 -8.35 -14.56
N VAL A 72 -6.06 -9.41 -14.94
CA VAL A 72 -7.54 -9.47 -14.95
C VAL A 72 -8.09 -9.31 -13.53
N THR A 73 -7.43 -9.90 -12.53
CA THR A 73 -7.87 -9.80 -11.14
C THR A 73 -7.67 -8.40 -10.57
N ILE A 74 -6.53 -7.75 -10.87
CA ILE A 74 -6.27 -6.35 -10.47
C ILE A 74 -7.29 -5.40 -11.09
N GLU A 75 -7.63 -5.57 -12.38
CA GLU A 75 -8.66 -4.76 -13.04
C GLU A 75 -10.04 -4.93 -12.38
N SER A 76 -10.38 -6.17 -12.00
CA SER A 76 -11.61 -6.45 -11.27
C SER A 76 -11.67 -5.81 -9.88
N ILE A 77 -10.55 -5.85 -9.14
CA ILE A 77 -10.39 -5.17 -7.85
C ILE A 77 -10.56 -3.66 -8.01
N ASN A 78 -9.95 -3.08 -9.05
CA ASN A 78 -10.08 -1.65 -9.37
C ASN A 78 -11.53 -1.25 -9.61
N ARG A 79 -12.24 -1.99 -10.48
CA ARG A 79 -13.65 -1.74 -10.79
C ARG A 79 -14.54 -1.85 -9.55
N LYS A 80 -14.32 -2.86 -8.70
CA LYS A 80 -15.04 -3.01 -7.42
C LYS A 80 -14.79 -1.83 -6.49
N CYS A 81 -13.55 -1.34 -6.41
CA CYS A 81 -13.22 -0.16 -5.62
C CYS A 81 -13.89 1.11 -6.14
N GLU A 82 -13.93 1.31 -7.46
CA GLU A 82 -14.62 2.44 -8.10
C GLU A 82 -16.12 2.42 -7.80
N ASN A 83 -16.76 1.28 -8.03
CA ASN A 83 -18.20 1.11 -7.77
C ASN A 83 -18.55 1.33 -6.29
N ALA A 84 -17.64 1.02 -5.37
CA ALA A 84 -17.81 1.23 -3.94
C ALA A 84 -17.43 2.66 -3.48
N GLY A 85 -17.00 3.55 -4.37
CA GLY A 85 -16.55 4.91 -4.05
C GLY A 85 -15.32 4.94 -3.14
N ILE A 86 -14.40 3.98 -3.30
CA ILE A 86 -13.14 3.91 -2.57
C ILE A 86 -12.13 4.86 -3.22
N THR A 87 -11.44 5.64 -2.40
CA THR A 87 -10.44 6.62 -2.86
C THR A 87 -9.25 5.93 -3.54
N ASN A 88 -8.60 6.62 -4.47
CA ASN A 88 -7.45 6.09 -5.21
C ASN A 88 -6.32 5.63 -4.27
N ILE A 89 -6.00 6.42 -3.22
CA ILE A 89 -4.99 6.05 -2.22
C ILE A 89 -5.35 4.73 -1.51
N MET A 90 -6.60 4.57 -1.09
CA MET A 90 -7.03 3.33 -0.42
C MET A 90 -7.02 2.14 -1.39
N ARG A 91 -7.36 2.37 -2.66
CA ARG A 91 -7.29 1.36 -3.71
C ARG A 91 -5.86 0.88 -3.96
N GLU A 92 -4.89 1.80 -4.02
CA GLU A 92 -3.47 1.47 -4.15
C GLU A 92 -3.00 0.54 -3.04
N HIS A 93 -3.36 0.84 -1.77
CA HIS A 93 -3.04 -0.03 -0.65
C HIS A 93 -3.68 -1.42 -0.73
N ILE A 94 -4.91 -1.52 -1.27
CA ILE A 94 -5.58 -2.81 -1.48
C ILE A 94 -4.86 -3.64 -2.55
N ILE A 95 -4.46 -3.02 -3.66
CA ILE A 95 -3.71 -3.70 -4.73
C ILE A 95 -2.34 -4.13 -4.24
N GLU A 96 -1.61 -3.26 -3.54
CA GLU A 96 -0.31 -3.56 -2.96
C GLU A 96 -0.41 -4.76 -2.01
N PHE A 97 -1.40 -4.77 -1.12
CA PHE A 97 -1.63 -5.90 -0.23
C PHE A 97 -1.97 -7.19 -0.99
N TYR A 98 -2.81 -7.12 -2.03
CA TYR A 98 -3.14 -8.27 -2.86
C TYR A 98 -1.90 -8.86 -3.54
N GLN A 99 -1.01 -8.02 -4.08
CA GLN A 99 0.23 -8.46 -4.74
C GLN A 99 1.27 -9.06 -3.76
N LEU A 100 1.24 -8.64 -2.49
CA LEU A 100 2.13 -9.16 -1.45
C LEU A 100 1.59 -10.45 -0.80
N ALA A 101 0.28 -10.60 -0.74
CA ALA A 101 -0.37 -11.79 -0.21
C ALA A 101 -0.19 -12.97 -1.17
N ARG A 102 -0.01 -14.18 -0.63
CA ARG A 102 -0.04 -15.40 -1.46
C ARG A 102 -1.48 -15.70 -1.88
N GLU A 103 -1.65 -16.26 -3.08
CA GLU A 103 -2.96 -16.72 -3.54
C GLU A 103 -3.55 -17.73 -2.55
N GLY A 104 -4.85 -17.60 -2.25
CA GLY A 104 -5.53 -18.47 -1.29
C GLY A 104 -5.06 -18.32 0.16
N GLN A 105 -4.20 -17.33 0.48
CA GLN A 105 -3.76 -17.09 1.85
C GLN A 105 -4.89 -16.51 2.69
N ILE A 106 -5.16 -17.14 3.84
CA ILE A 106 -6.00 -16.55 4.88
C ILE A 106 -5.20 -15.47 5.59
N PHE A 107 -5.76 -14.27 5.68
CA PHE A 107 -5.15 -13.13 6.35
C PHE A 107 -6.09 -12.49 7.37
N GLY A 108 -5.54 -11.69 8.26
CA GLY A 108 -6.25 -10.85 9.21
C GLY A 108 -5.62 -9.48 9.32
N ARG A 109 -6.08 -8.71 10.31
CA ARG A 109 -5.62 -7.33 10.52
C ARG A 109 -4.12 -7.21 10.77
N LYS A 110 -3.53 -8.16 11.50
CA LYS A 110 -2.09 -8.19 11.76
C LYS A 110 -1.30 -8.34 10.46
N ASP A 111 -1.71 -9.27 9.61
CA ASP A 111 -1.01 -9.52 8.34
C ASP A 111 -1.00 -8.24 7.48
N ILE A 112 -2.15 -7.57 7.33
CA ILE A 112 -2.23 -6.29 6.59
C ILE A 112 -1.34 -5.22 7.22
N ALA A 113 -1.32 -5.12 8.55
CA ALA A 113 -0.49 -4.16 9.27
C ALA A 113 1.01 -4.42 9.03
N ASP A 114 1.43 -5.69 9.06
CA ASP A 114 2.81 -6.08 8.87
C ASP A 114 3.25 -5.90 7.40
N TYR A 115 2.42 -6.29 6.43
CA TYR A 115 2.74 -6.18 4.99
C TYR A 115 2.81 -4.73 4.49
N LEU A 116 1.88 -3.87 4.92
CA LEU A 116 1.82 -2.47 4.50
C LEU A 116 2.53 -1.50 5.47
N ASN A 117 3.16 -2.02 6.53
CA ASN A 117 3.74 -1.22 7.62
C ASN A 117 2.76 -0.19 8.21
N PHE A 118 1.52 -0.62 8.43
CA PHE A 118 0.42 0.21 8.92
C PHE A 118 0.18 0.04 10.42
N SER A 119 -0.38 1.08 11.04
CA SER A 119 -1.00 0.92 12.35
C SER A 119 -2.20 -0.03 12.25
N TYR A 120 -2.54 -0.71 13.36
CA TYR A 120 -3.73 -1.56 13.43
C TYR A 120 -5.03 -0.82 13.06
N ALA A 121 -5.10 0.49 13.37
CA ALA A 121 -6.24 1.32 13.00
C ALA A 121 -6.34 1.49 11.48
N ASN A 122 -5.21 1.78 10.80
CA ASN A 122 -5.18 1.91 9.35
C ASN A 122 -5.43 0.57 8.65
N ALA A 123 -4.84 -0.53 9.12
CA ALA A 123 -5.15 -1.88 8.64
C ALA A 123 -6.65 -2.22 8.80
N GLY A 124 -7.26 -1.77 9.89
CA GLY A 124 -8.71 -1.87 10.09
C GLY A 124 -9.52 -1.12 9.02
N LYS A 125 -9.08 0.08 8.61
CA LYS A 125 -9.72 0.83 7.53
C LYS A 125 -9.60 0.11 6.18
N VAL A 126 -8.46 -0.50 5.89
CA VAL A 126 -8.27 -1.31 4.66
C VAL A 126 -9.26 -2.49 4.65
N ILE A 127 -9.42 -3.22 5.76
CA ILE A 127 -10.43 -4.29 5.86
C ILE A 127 -11.84 -3.76 5.61
N THR A 128 -12.21 -2.63 6.23
CA THR A 128 -13.54 -2.03 6.04
C THR A 128 -13.78 -1.66 4.58
N ALA A 129 -12.77 -1.09 3.91
CA ALA A 129 -12.83 -0.76 2.50
C ALA A 129 -12.99 -2.02 1.61
N MET A 130 -12.16 -3.05 1.84
CA MET A 130 -12.25 -4.31 1.11
C MET A 130 -13.59 -5.03 1.29
N LYS A 131 -14.18 -4.97 2.50
CA LYS A 131 -15.54 -5.47 2.75
C LYS A 131 -16.59 -4.68 1.98
N LYS A 132 -16.50 -3.34 2.02
CA LYS A 132 -17.45 -2.46 1.32
C LYS A 132 -17.47 -2.73 -0.19
N ALA A 133 -16.32 -3.08 -0.77
CA ALA A 133 -16.18 -3.40 -2.18
C ALA A 133 -16.33 -4.90 -2.51
N GLU A 134 -16.69 -5.75 -1.54
CA GLU A 134 -16.88 -7.20 -1.75
C GLU A 134 -15.65 -7.90 -2.36
N ILE A 135 -14.46 -7.44 -1.97
CA ILE A 135 -13.16 -7.97 -2.40
C ILE A 135 -12.72 -9.14 -1.50
N ILE A 136 -13.26 -9.23 -0.28
CA ILE A 136 -12.89 -10.24 0.70
C ILE A 136 -14.12 -10.89 1.34
N THR A 137 -13.98 -12.15 1.74
CA THR A 137 -14.98 -12.90 2.52
C THR A 137 -14.43 -13.27 3.90
N THR A 138 -15.32 -13.44 4.87
CA THR A 138 -14.95 -13.97 6.19
C THR A 138 -14.77 -15.48 6.13
N VAL A 139 -13.73 -15.99 6.81
CA VAL A 139 -13.49 -17.43 6.91
C VAL A 139 -14.10 -17.95 8.21
N GLU A 140 -15.09 -18.84 8.10
CA GLU A 140 -15.68 -19.52 9.24
C GLU A 140 -14.72 -20.58 9.82
N GLY A 141 -14.78 -20.82 11.13
CA GLY A 141 -14.00 -21.86 11.80
C GLY A 141 -12.52 -21.55 12.09
N LYS A 142 -11.97 -20.41 11.64
CA LYS A 142 -10.56 -20.00 11.90
C LYS A 142 -10.42 -18.84 12.91
N GLY A 143 -11.50 -18.47 13.58
CA GLY A 143 -11.56 -17.37 14.55
C GLY A 143 -12.01 -16.05 13.93
N LYS A 144 -12.48 -15.12 14.78
CA LYS A 144 -13.01 -13.82 14.35
C LYS A 144 -11.91 -13.01 13.64
N GLY A 145 -12.27 -12.35 12.53
CA GLY A 145 -11.38 -11.41 11.84
C GLY A 145 -10.37 -12.06 10.91
N LYS A 146 -10.69 -13.25 10.38
CA LYS A 146 -9.96 -13.91 9.30
C LYS A 146 -10.70 -13.78 7.98
N TYR A 147 -9.93 -13.51 6.92
CA TYR A 147 -10.42 -13.17 5.61
C TYR A 147 -9.66 -13.91 4.51
N LEU A 148 -10.34 -14.08 3.39
CA LEU A 148 -9.81 -14.55 2.12
C LEU A 148 -10.18 -13.53 1.04
N PHE A 149 -9.36 -13.40 0.01
CA PHE A 149 -9.79 -12.69 -1.19
C PHE A 149 -10.92 -13.47 -1.84
N SER A 150 -12.00 -12.78 -2.19
CA SER A 150 -13.07 -13.35 -2.98
C SER A 150 -12.49 -13.69 -4.35
N ASN A 151 -12.34 -14.98 -4.67
CA ASN A 151 -11.90 -15.38 -5.99
C ASN A 151 -12.86 -14.78 -7.00
N THR A 152 -12.37 -13.81 -7.75
CA THR A 152 -13.17 -13.11 -8.73
C THR A 152 -13.06 -13.88 -10.04
N PHE A 153 -13.48 -15.16 -10.01
CA PHE A 153 -13.78 -15.89 -11.22
C PHE A 153 -15.07 -15.29 -11.78
N ILE A 154 -14.91 -14.32 -12.68
CA ILE A 154 -15.97 -13.96 -13.61
C ILE A 154 -15.99 -15.11 -14.63
N SER A 155 -16.64 -16.23 -14.31
CA SER A 155 -17.16 -17.11 -15.35
C SER A 155 -18.46 -16.49 -15.82
N PHE A 156 -18.40 -15.75 -16.91
CA PHE A 156 -19.58 -15.23 -17.61
C PHE A 156 -19.91 -16.08 -18.85
N ASP A 157 -19.61 -17.39 -18.83
CA ASP A 157 -19.86 -18.29 -19.97
C ASP A 157 -20.69 -19.54 -19.62
N GLU A 158 -21.51 -19.51 -18.57
CA GLU A 158 -22.58 -20.50 -18.39
C GLU A 158 -23.94 -19.85 -18.12
N ILE A 159 -24.34 -18.90 -18.97
CA ILE A 159 -25.77 -18.80 -19.31
C ILE A 159 -25.98 -19.71 -20.52
N LYS A 160 -26.15 -21.01 -20.23
CA LYS A 160 -26.91 -21.88 -21.13
C LYS A 160 -28.33 -21.35 -21.16
N VAL A 161 -28.66 -20.62 -22.22
CA VAL A 161 -29.99 -20.73 -22.82
C VAL A 161 -29.75 -21.09 -24.28
N ASP A 162 -29.43 -22.36 -24.48
CA ASP A 162 -29.84 -23.06 -25.69
C ASP A 162 -31.36 -22.97 -25.76
N ASN A 163 -31.90 -21.92 -26.37
CA ASN A 163 -33.21 -21.97 -26.99
C ASN A 163 -32.99 -22.13 -28.49
N VAL A 164 -32.65 -23.36 -28.84
CA VAL A 164 -32.77 -23.87 -30.20
C VAL A 164 -34.12 -24.59 -30.28
N ASN A 165 -35.00 -24.00 -31.10
CA ASN A 165 -36.11 -24.60 -31.86
C ASN A 165 -37.38 -25.03 -31.11
N HIS A 166 -38.49 -24.32 -31.39
CA HIS A 166 -39.33 -24.73 -32.53
C HIS A 166 -40.05 -23.55 -33.18
#